data_AF-A0AAJ0BT70-F1
#
_entry.id   AF-A0AAJ0BT70-F1
#
_cell.length_a   1.000
_cell.length_b   1.000
_cell.length_c   1.000
_cell.angle_alpha   90.00
_cell.angle_beta   90.00
_cell.angle_gamma   90.00
#
_symmetry.space_group_name_H-M   'P 1'
#
loop_
_entity.id
_entity.type
_entity.pdbx_description
1 polymer ?
#
loop_
_entity_poly.entity_id
_entity_poly.type
_entity_poly.pdbx_seq_one_letter_code
_entity_poly.pdbx_strand_id
1 'polypeptide(L)'
;MTDPNFYVETPRLFLSYLQPTLDAHCDFMVTLYNTPGFIASIGGGPSPIMTREAARKLLAGRFPSEHARNGYGTYLVSLKPSSSSGDKLHDLKNATPIGTVGLMRGEPPDCYDAPDIGFVVLPEHMRKGYTKEAAVGIMDFLEKEGKLDNGVFGFCNPKNEASMGVLRGLGFEYRGDRPLRVFGGELSAVWTRKGMAEDLEGYAL
;
A
#
# COMPACT_ATOMS: atom_id res chain seq x y z
N MET A 1 -4.14 15.57 6.24
CA MET A 1 -3.28 14.44 5.83
C MET A 1 -2.88 14.59 4.36
N THR A 2 -2.31 15.74 4.02
CA THR A 2 -1.87 16.14 2.68
C THR A 2 -0.60 16.99 2.77
N ASP A 3 0.09 16.94 3.93
CA ASP A 3 1.29 17.73 4.14
C ASP A 3 2.34 17.34 3.09
N PRO A 4 2.74 18.26 2.18
CA PRO A 4 3.73 17.95 1.16
C PRO A 4 5.13 17.73 1.73
N ASN A 5 5.34 18.02 3.02
CA ASN A 5 6.61 17.87 3.72
C ASN A 5 6.69 16.58 4.54
N PHE A 6 5.58 15.84 4.68
CA PHE A 6 5.58 14.57 5.38
C PHE A 6 6.33 13.50 4.58
N TYR A 7 7.20 12.77 5.26
CA TYR A 7 7.80 11.55 4.74
C TYR A 7 8.19 10.58 5.86
N VAL A 8 8.20 9.28 5.53
CA VAL A 8 8.93 8.24 6.25
C VAL A 8 10.16 7.87 5.42
N GLU A 9 11.32 7.85 6.05
CA GLU A 9 12.57 7.50 5.39
C GLU A 9 12.92 6.02 5.65
N THR A 10 13.23 5.29 4.58
CA THR A 10 13.87 3.96 4.63
C THR A 10 15.28 4.09 4.05
N PRO A 11 16.14 3.04 4.02
CA PRO A 11 17.47 3.15 3.43
C PRO A 11 17.50 3.75 2.01
N ARG A 12 16.61 3.29 1.12
CA ARG A 12 16.59 3.63 -0.31
C ARG A 12 15.35 4.42 -0.74
N LEU A 13 14.33 4.53 0.11
CA LEU A 13 13.03 5.07 -0.29
C LEU A 13 12.59 6.22 0.61
N PHE A 14 11.71 7.05 0.06
CA PHE A 14 10.80 7.91 0.80
C PHE A 14 9.38 7.39 0.65
N LEU A 15 8.64 7.37 1.76
CA LEU A 15 7.19 7.12 1.76
C LEU A 15 6.48 8.44 2.09
N SER A 16 5.67 8.97 1.18
CA SER A 16 5.04 10.28 1.34
C SER A 16 3.58 10.28 0.90
N TYR A 17 2.85 11.37 1.12
CA TYR A 17 1.49 11.49 0.61
C TYR A 17 1.48 11.76 -0.90
N LEU A 18 0.48 11.19 -1.59
CA LEU A 18 0.20 11.60 -2.96
C LEU A 18 -0.52 12.96 -2.97
N GLN A 19 -0.03 13.88 -3.79
CA GLN A 19 -0.50 15.25 -3.85
C GLN A 19 -1.40 15.46 -5.07
N PRO A 20 -2.71 15.75 -4.90
CA PRO A 20 -3.61 15.98 -6.02
C PRO A 20 -3.30 17.27 -6.80
N THR A 21 -2.49 18.18 -6.24
CA THR A 21 -2.05 19.41 -6.92
C THR A 21 -0.84 19.20 -7.83
N LEU A 22 -0.16 18.06 -7.75
CA LEU A 22 1.00 17.73 -8.58
C LEU A 22 0.58 16.83 -9.74
N ASP A 23 0.67 17.36 -10.96
CA ASP A 23 0.35 16.61 -12.19
C ASP A 23 1.20 15.34 -12.32
N ALA A 24 2.48 15.39 -11.91
CA ALA A 24 3.37 14.23 -11.90
C ALA A 24 2.85 13.08 -11.03
N HIS A 25 2.20 13.36 -9.89
CA HIS A 25 1.61 12.31 -9.06
C HIS A 25 0.35 11.73 -9.72
N CYS A 26 -0.45 12.57 -10.37
CA CYS A 26 -1.64 12.13 -11.08
C CYS A 26 -1.26 11.24 -12.28
N ASP A 27 -0.29 11.67 -13.09
CA ASP A 27 0.24 10.91 -14.22
C ASP A 27 0.84 9.59 -13.77
N PHE A 28 1.62 9.60 -12.68
CA PHE A 28 2.19 8.39 -12.10
C PHE A 28 1.09 7.39 -11.70
N MET A 29 -0.01 7.84 -11.10
CA MET A 29 -1.12 6.95 -10.73
C MET A 29 -1.81 6.36 -11.96
N VAL A 30 -1.98 7.13 -13.03
CA VAL A 30 -2.47 6.60 -14.32
C VAL A 30 -1.52 5.51 -14.81
N THR A 31 -0.22 5.74 -14.82
CA THR A 31 0.76 4.72 -15.24
C THR A 31 0.69 3.47 -14.37
N LEU A 32 0.76 3.63 -13.04
CA LEU A 32 0.81 2.53 -12.08
C LEU A 32 -0.43 1.63 -12.16
N TYR A 33 -1.62 2.24 -12.22
CA TYR A 33 -2.90 1.51 -12.21
C TYR A 33 -3.28 0.97 -13.60
N ASN A 34 -2.46 1.20 -14.62
CA ASN A 34 -2.63 0.60 -15.94
C ASN A 34 -1.52 -0.42 -16.27
N THR A 35 -0.69 -0.78 -15.28
CA THR A 35 0.24 -1.90 -15.44
C THR A 35 -0.52 -3.22 -15.55
N PRO A 36 -0.04 -4.20 -16.35
CA PRO A 36 -0.69 -5.51 -16.48
C PRO A 36 -0.86 -6.22 -15.13
N GLY A 37 0.11 -6.08 -14.23
CA GLY A 37 0.06 -6.67 -12.89
C GLY A 37 -1.07 -6.09 -12.03
N PHE A 38 -1.25 -4.76 -12.06
CA PHE A 38 -2.36 -4.13 -11.33
C PHE A 38 -3.71 -4.52 -11.93
N ILE A 39 -3.86 -4.44 -13.26
CA ILE A 39 -5.09 -4.84 -13.96
C ILE A 39 -5.48 -6.28 -13.62
N ALA A 40 -4.52 -7.21 -13.66
CA ALA A 40 -4.76 -8.59 -13.27
C ALA A 40 -5.21 -8.72 -11.80
N SER A 41 -4.65 -7.91 -10.90
CA SER A 41 -5.00 -7.94 -9.47
C SER A 41 -6.42 -7.48 -9.16
N ILE A 42 -7.02 -6.64 -10.01
CA ILE A 42 -8.40 -6.16 -9.88
C ILE A 42 -9.39 -6.92 -10.77
N GLY A 43 -9.03 -8.11 -11.27
CA GLY A 43 -9.91 -8.97 -12.05
C GLY A 43 -9.81 -8.83 -13.58
N GLY A 44 -8.83 -8.08 -14.11
CA GLY A 44 -8.54 -8.03 -15.54
C GLY A 44 -9.39 -7.05 -16.37
N GLY A 45 -10.27 -6.28 -15.73
CA GLY A 45 -11.07 -5.24 -16.37
C GLY A 45 -10.29 -3.95 -16.65
N PRO A 46 -10.92 -2.95 -17.31
CA PRO A 46 -10.30 -1.64 -17.49
C PRO A 46 -10.02 -0.99 -16.14
N SER A 47 -8.83 -0.39 -16.00
CA SER A 47 -8.49 0.40 -14.83
C SER A 47 -9.52 1.51 -14.58
N PRO A 48 -9.92 1.77 -13.31
CA PRO A 48 -10.77 2.91 -13.00
C PRO A 48 -10.06 4.26 -13.17
N ILE A 49 -8.73 4.27 -13.31
CA ILE A 49 -7.89 5.47 -13.36
C ILE A 49 -7.20 5.57 -14.73
N MET A 50 -7.96 5.99 -15.75
CA MET A 50 -7.46 6.12 -17.13
C MET A 50 -6.98 7.52 -17.51
N THR A 51 -7.33 8.55 -16.72
CA THR A 51 -6.99 9.94 -17.03
C THR A 51 -6.41 10.65 -15.83
N ARG A 52 -5.70 11.75 -16.09
CA ARG A 52 -5.15 12.62 -15.04
C ARG A 52 -6.25 13.14 -14.12
N GLU A 53 -7.42 13.47 -14.65
CA GLU A 53 -8.57 13.96 -13.88
C GLU A 53 -9.13 12.86 -12.98
N ALA A 54 -9.22 11.61 -13.46
CA ALA A 54 -9.63 10.48 -12.65
C ALA A 54 -8.63 10.23 -11.50
N ALA A 55 -7.33 10.29 -11.79
CA ALA A 55 -6.28 10.20 -10.78
C ALA A 55 -6.40 11.35 -9.77
N ARG A 56 -6.58 12.60 -10.22
CA ARG A 56 -6.74 13.75 -9.33
C ARG A 56 -7.92 13.60 -8.38
N LYS A 57 -9.07 13.08 -8.87
CA LYS A 57 -10.24 12.79 -8.04
C LYS A 57 -9.94 11.70 -6.99
N LEU A 58 -9.23 10.64 -7.37
CA LEU A 58 -8.78 9.61 -6.44
C LEU A 58 -7.90 10.20 -5.33
N LEU A 59 -6.91 11.00 -5.72
CA LEU A 59 -5.92 11.62 -4.82
C LEU A 59 -6.54 12.68 -3.90
N ALA A 60 -7.59 13.38 -4.34
CA ALA A 60 -8.30 14.36 -3.52
C ALA A 60 -9.44 13.75 -2.67
N GLY A 61 -9.86 12.52 -2.98
CA GLY A 61 -11.00 11.85 -2.35
C GLY A 61 -10.59 10.64 -1.52
N ARG A 62 -10.49 9.47 -2.16
CA ARG A 62 -10.32 8.17 -1.47
C ARG A 62 -9.13 8.16 -0.52
N PHE A 63 -7.95 8.58 -0.98
CA PHE A 63 -6.72 8.49 -0.18
C PHE A 63 -6.78 9.38 1.07
N PRO A 64 -7.11 10.69 1.01
CA PRO A 64 -7.31 11.48 2.22
C PRO A 64 -8.38 10.91 3.16
N SER A 65 -9.47 10.34 2.62
CA SER A 65 -10.56 9.77 3.42
C SER A 65 -10.15 8.50 4.18
N GLU A 66 -9.44 7.56 3.56
CA GLU A 66 -8.96 6.35 4.28
C GLU A 66 -7.96 6.74 5.38
N HIS A 67 -7.07 7.69 5.07
CA HIS A 67 -6.12 8.30 5.99
C HIS A 67 -6.83 8.91 7.20
N ALA A 68 -7.83 9.78 6.97
CA ALA A 68 -8.58 10.42 8.04
C ALA A 68 -9.37 9.42 8.89
N ARG A 69 -9.92 8.37 8.27
CA ARG A 69 -10.69 7.33 8.97
C ARG A 69 -9.83 6.45 9.86
N ASN A 70 -8.68 5.99 9.35
CA ASN A 70 -7.90 4.95 10.03
C ASN A 70 -6.70 5.53 10.80
N GLY A 71 -6.30 6.77 10.50
CA GLY A 71 -5.00 7.33 10.89
C GLY A 71 -3.84 6.87 9.99
N TYR A 72 -4.14 6.11 8.94
CA TYR A 72 -3.20 5.59 7.95
C TYR A 72 -3.94 5.21 6.67
N GLY A 73 -3.20 4.95 5.59
CA GLY A 73 -3.77 4.70 4.27
C GLY A 73 -2.69 4.42 3.24
N THR A 74 -2.92 4.86 2.00
CA THR A 74 -1.99 4.71 0.89
C THR A 74 -0.93 5.80 0.88
N TYR A 75 0.34 5.41 0.75
CA TYR A 75 1.50 6.28 0.61
C TYR A 75 2.18 6.04 -0.74
N LEU A 76 2.76 7.11 -1.29
CA LEU A 76 3.65 7.06 -2.44
C LEU A 76 4.97 6.44 -2.01
N VAL A 77 5.49 5.52 -2.80
CA VAL A 77 6.86 5.00 -2.66
C VAL A 77 7.73 5.67 -3.71
N SER A 78 8.72 6.44 -3.28
CA SER A 78 9.68 7.09 -4.16
C SER A 78 11.11 6.62 -3.89
N LEU A 79 11.84 6.25 -4.94
CA LEU A 79 13.25 5.91 -4.88
C LEU A 79 14.09 7.18 -4.70
N LYS A 80 14.97 7.19 -3.70
CA LYS A 80 15.86 8.32 -3.45
C LYS A 80 16.77 8.60 -4.65
N PRO A 81 17.17 9.87 -4.86
CA PRO A 81 18.18 10.21 -5.87
C PRO A 81 19.51 9.51 -5.57
N SER A 82 20.30 9.25 -6.62
CA SER A 82 21.59 8.55 -6.50
C SER A 82 22.64 9.33 -5.72
N SER A 83 22.49 10.66 -5.64
CA SER A 83 23.32 11.55 -4.82
C SER A 83 22.40 12.37 -3.92
N SER A 84 22.63 12.31 -2.61
CA SER A 84 21.89 13.13 -1.64
C SER A 84 22.45 14.55 -1.63
N SER A 85 21.56 15.53 -1.60
CA SER A 85 21.92 16.95 -1.43
C SER A 85 22.20 17.33 0.02
N GLY A 86 21.91 16.46 0.99
CA GLY A 86 21.91 16.76 2.43
C GLY A 86 20.61 17.42 2.91
N ASP A 87 19.78 17.97 2.01
CA ASP A 87 18.44 18.46 2.29
C ASP A 87 17.40 17.38 1.92
N LYS A 88 16.75 16.80 2.93
CA LYS A 88 15.76 15.73 2.74
C LYS A 88 14.54 16.18 1.94
N LEU A 89 14.12 17.43 2.09
CA LEU A 89 12.98 17.96 1.36
C LEU A 89 13.34 18.17 -0.12
N HIS A 90 14.56 18.61 -0.39
CA HIS A 90 15.09 18.66 -1.75
C HIS A 90 15.21 17.27 -2.36
N ASP A 91 15.77 16.30 -1.63
CA ASP A 91 15.92 14.93 -2.11
C ASP A 91 14.57 14.26 -2.37
N LEU A 92 13.57 14.51 -1.50
CA LEU A 92 12.20 14.02 -1.68
C LEU A 92 11.56 14.55 -2.97
N LYS A 93 11.70 15.85 -3.26
CA LYS A 93 11.15 16.47 -4.47
C LYS A 93 11.80 15.94 -5.76
N ASN A 94 13.02 15.44 -5.68
CA ASN A 94 13.76 14.87 -6.80
C ASN A 94 13.74 13.33 -6.82
N ALA A 95 13.05 12.70 -5.87
CA ALA A 95 12.91 11.25 -5.80
C ALA A 95 12.01 10.74 -6.94
N THR A 96 12.28 9.54 -7.43
CA THR A 96 11.51 8.93 -8.53
C THR A 96 10.35 8.10 -7.96
N PRO A 97 9.07 8.40 -8.27
CA PRO A 97 7.95 7.55 -7.90
C PRO A 97 8.08 6.14 -8.51
N ILE A 98 7.95 5.10 -7.69
CA ILE A 98 8.09 3.69 -8.13
C ILE A 98 6.91 2.79 -7.76
N GLY A 99 6.07 3.21 -6.81
CA GLY A 99 4.91 2.44 -6.41
C GLY A 99 4.07 3.11 -5.34
N THR A 100 3.18 2.33 -4.75
CA THR A 100 2.42 2.67 -3.55
C THR A 100 2.57 1.55 -2.52
N VAL A 101 2.49 1.92 -1.24
CA VAL A 101 2.37 1.02 -0.11
C VAL A 101 1.34 1.60 0.84
N GLY A 102 0.53 0.77 1.48
CA GLY A 102 -0.45 1.28 2.40
C GLY A 102 -1.11 0.21 3.24
N LEU A 103 -1.80 0.67 4.28
CA LEU A 103 -2.62 -0.19 5.11
C LEU A 103 -4.08 0.26 4.99
N MET A 104 -4.99 -0.70 4.87
CA MET A 104 -6.43 -0.42 4.91
C MET A 104 -7.14 -1.42 5.79
N ARG A 105 -8.29 -1.05 6.34
CA ARG A 105 -9.17 -1.98 7.09
C ARG A 105 -10.43 -2.33 6.31
N GLY A 106 -10.60 -1.78 5.11
CA GLY A 106 -11.90 -1.66 4.45
C GLY A 106 -12.69 -0.43 4.93
N GLU A 107 -13.99 -0.42 4.63
CA GLU A 107 -14.94 0.60 5.07
C GLU A 107 -16.11 -0.09 5.78
N PRO A 108 -16.73 0.53 6.80
CA PRO A 108 -17.94 -0.02 7.41
C PRO A 108 -19.05 -0.25 6.38
N PRO A 109 -19.84 -1.35 6.48
CA PRO A 109 -19.85 -2.35 7.56
C PRO A 109 -18.83 -3.50 7.39
N ASP A 110 -18.07 -3.52 6.29
CA ASP A 110 -17.24 -4.66 5.89
C ASP A 110 -15.78 -4.57 6.39
N CYS A 111 -15.48 -3.62 7.28
CA CYS A 111 -14.14 -3.45 7.81
C CYS A 111 -13.73 -4.53 8.82
N TYR A 112 -12.43 -4.80 8.90
CA TYR A 112 -11.83 -5.72 9.87
C TYR A 112 -11.19 -4.97 11.04
N ASP A 113 -10.80 -5.69 12.10
CA ASP A 113 -10.21 -5.07 13.30
C ASP A 113 -8.72 -4.77 13.20
N ALA A 114 -8.03 -5.51 12.34
CA ALA A 114 -6.64 -5.28 11.97
C ALA A 114 -6.54 -4.84 10.50
N PRO A 115 -5.60 -3.94 10.16
CA PRO A 115 -5.39 -3.54 8.77
C PRO A 115 -4.72 -4.62 7.92
N ASP A 116 -5.02 -4.64 6.62
CA ASP A 116 -4.26 -5.34 5.60
C ASP A 116 -3.17 -4.45 4.96
N ILE A 117 -1.98 -5.02 4.77
CA ILE A 117 -0.87 -4.39 4.03
C ILE A 117 -1.04 -4.65 2.53
N GLY A 118 -1.07 -3.56 1.75
CA GLY A 118 -1.16 -3.57 0.30
C GLY A 118 -0.02 -2.81 -0.36
N PHE A 119 0.35 -3.21 -1.58
CA PHE A 119 1.39 -2.54 -2.36
C PHE A 119 1.18 -2.74 -3.87
N VAL A 120 1.62 -1.75 -4.64
CA VAL A 120 1.69 -1.81 -6.10
C VAL A 120 3.01 -1.18 -6.52
N VAL A 121 3.79 -1.84 -7.36
CA VAL A 121 5.10 -1.34 -7.81
C VAL A 121 5.19 -1.48 -9.32
N LEU A 122 5.81 -0.50 -9.98
CA LEU A 122 6.06 -0.55 -11.41
C LEU A 122 6.94 -1.76 -11.80
N PRO A 123 6.67 -2.46 -12.92
CA PRO A 123 7.39 -3.67 -13.32
C PRO A 123 8.92 -3.56 -13.32
N GLU A 124 9.46 -2.43 -13.77
CA GLU A 124 10.89 -2.11 -13.85
C GLU A 124 11.56 -1.97 -12.47
N HIS A 125 10.77 -1.80 -11.40
CA HIS A 125 11.22 -1.68 -10.02
C HIS A 125 10.95 -2.93 -9.17
N MET A 126 10.28 -3.95 -9.73
CA MET A 126 10.05 -5.22 -9.06
C MET A 126 11.33 -6.03 -8.85
N ARG A 127 11.30 -7.00 -7.92
CA ARG A 127 12.41 -7.93 -7.61
C ARG A 127 13.72 -7.27 -7.12
N LYS A 128 13.68 -6.00 -6.74
CA LYS A 128 14.81 -5.23 -6.17
C LYS A 128 14.72 -5.05 -4.64
N GLY A 129 13.72 -5.68 -4.02
CA GLY A 129 13.46 -5.61 -2.58
C GLY A 129 12.73 -4.34 -2.11
N TYR A 130 12.39 -3.42 -3.02
CA TYR A 130 11.75 -2.15 -2.66
C TYR A 130 10.38 -2.32 -2.01
N THR A 131 9.56 -3.24 -2.49
CA THR A 131 8.24 -3.52 -1.89
C THR A 131 8.34 -3.96 -0.44
N LYS A 132 9.26 -4.89 -0.14
CA LYS A 132 9.52 -5.36 1.22
C LYS A 132 10.03 -4.22 2.10
N GLU A 133 10.97 -3.43 1.61
CA GLU A 133 11.51 -2.28 2.34
C GLU A 133 10.42 -1.23 2.65
N ALA A 134 9.58 -0.90 1.67
CA ALA A 134 8.48 0.04 1.85
C ALA A 134 7.46 -0.46 2.89
N ALA A 135 7.09 -1.75 2.82
CA ALA A 135 6.16 -2.37 3.76
C ALA A 135 6.72 -2.40 5.20
N VAL A 136 7.99 -2.77 5.37
CA VAL A 136 8.66 -2.69 6.69
C VAL A 136 8.68 -1.25 7.20
N GLY A 137 9.11 -0.31 6.36
CA GLY A 137 9.23 1.10 6.74
C GLY A 137 7.91 1.71 7.21
N ILE A 138 6.80 1.43 6.52
CA ILE A 138 5.50 1.95 6.93
C ILE A 138 4.94 1.24 8.16
N MET A 139 5.11 -0.08 8.28
CA MET A 139 4.68 -0.82 9.47
C MET A 139 5.45 -0.36 10.70
N ASP A 140 6.76 -0.17 10.62
CA ASP A 140 7.59 0.33 11.73
C ASP A 140 7.20 1.75 12.15
N PHE A 141 6.83 2.61 11.19
CA PHE A 141 6.33 3.95 11.47
C PHE A 141 4.98 3.89 12.23
N LEU A 142 4.02 3.12 11.71
CA LEU A 142 2.68 3.01 12.29
C LEU A 142 2.66 2.27 13.63
N GLU A 143 3.55 1.30 13.82
CA GLU A 143 3.77 0.63 15.12
C GLU A 143 4.19 1.63 16.19
N LYS A 144 5.13 2.53 15.86
CA LYS A 144 5.58 3.58 16.80
C LYS A 144 4.49 4.59 17.14
N GLU A 145 3.50 4.74 16.27
CA GLU A 145 2.31 5.56 16.50
C GLU A 145 1.18 4.80 17.23
N GLY A 146 1.39 3.53 17.61
CA GLY A 146 0.38 2.71 18.28
C GLY A 146 -0.82 2.38 17.39
N LYS A 147 -0.60 2.27 16.07
CA LYS A 147 -1.68 2.04 15.09
C LYS A 147 -1.89 0.58 14.71
N LEU A 148 -0.99 -0.32 15.14
CA LEU A 148 -0.96 -1.72 14.70
C LEU A 148 -1.13 -2.73 15.86
N ASP A 149 -1.66 -2.30 17.01
CA ASP A 149 -1.80 -3.12 18.22
C ASP A 149 -2.63 -4.40 18.02
N ASN A 150 -3.59 -4.35 17.08
CA ASN A 150 -4.44 -5.50 16.72
C ASN A 150 -3.77 -6.48 15.75
N GLY A 151 -2.52 -6.26 15.34
CA GLY A 151 -1.86 -7.05 14.32
C GLY A 151 -2.04 -6.49 12.90
N VAL A 152 -1.60 -7.26 11.91
CA VAL A 152 -1.60 -6.86 10.50
C VAL A 152 -1.89 -8.07 9.62
N PHE A 153 -2.85 -7.92 8.71
CA PHE A 153 -3.15 -8.86 7.66
C PHE A 153 -2.35 -8.59 6.39
N GLY A 154 -2.24 -9.61 5.53
CA GLY A 154 -1.84 -9.47 4.14
C GLY A 154 -2.81 -10.26 3.29
N PHE A 155 -3.58 -9.57 2.46
CA PHE A 155 -4.53 -10.21 1.57
C PHE A 155 -4.07 -10.09 0.13
N CYS A 156 -4.19 -11.18 -0.62
CA CYS A 156 -3.97 -11.16 -2.06
C CYS A 156 -4.77 -12.26 -2.76
N ASN A 157 -4.93 -12.15 -4.07
CA ASN A 157 -5.45 -13.26 -4.86
C ASN A 157 -4.56 -14.52 -4.64
N PRO A 158 -5.12 -15.73 -4.41
CA PRO A 158 -4.33 -16.94 -4.18
C PRO A 158 -3.40 -17.33 -5.33
N LYS A 159 -3.65 -16.80 -6.55
CA LYS A 159 -2.79 -17.01 -7.72
C LYS A 159 -1.68 -15.97 -7.85
N ASN A 160 -1.62 -14.96 -6.97
CA ASN A 160 -0.64 -13.88 -7.01
C ASN A 160 0.62 -14.25 -6.23
N GLU A 161 1.41 -15.16 -6.78
CA GLU A 161 2.66 -15.65 -6.20
C GLU A 161 3.67 -14.53 -5.87
N ALA A 162 3.67 -13.45 -6.66
CA ALA A 162 4.54 -12.31 -6.39
C ALA A 162 4.21 -11.64 -5.05
N SER A 163 2.92 -11.43 -4.76
CA SER A 163 2.47 -10.81 -3.49
C SER A 163 2.66 -11.77 -2.32
N MET A 164 2.34 -13.05 -2.49
CA MET A 164 2.59 -14.09 -1.48
C MET A 164 4.09 -14.22 -1.15
N GLY A 165 4.97 -14.09 -2.15
CA GLY A 165 6.41 -14.07 -1.95
C GLY A 165 6.88 -12.87 -1.10
N VAL A 166 6.29 -11.70 -1.29
CA VAL A 166 6.56 -10.52 -0.44
C VAL A 166 6.06 -10.74 0.98
N LEU A 167 4.82 -11.22 1.17
CA LEU A 167 4.24 -11.49 2.49
C LEU A 167 5.07 -12.52 3.27
N ARG A 168 5.49 -13.61 2.61
CA ARG A 168 6.44 -14.57 3.18
C ARG A 168 7.78 -13.91 3.55
N GLY A 169 8.29 -13.05 2.67
CA GLY A 169 9.51 -12.29 2.91
C GLY A 169 9.40 -11.30 4.08
N LEU A 170 8.21 -10.83 4.41
CA LEU A 170 7.89 -10.00 5.58
C LEU A 170 7.71 -10.83 6.86
N GLY A 171 7.74 -12.15 6.78
CA GLY A 171 7.54 -13.04 7.93
C GLY A 171 6.07 -13.25 8.30
N PHE A 172 5.14 -12.96 7.38
CA PHE A 172 3.73 -13.28 7.58
C PHE A 172 3.49 -14.79 7.44
N GLU A 173 2.49 -15.27 8.17
CA GLU A 173 2.07 -16.67 8.19
C GLU A 173 0.81 -16.83 7.34
N TYR A 174 0.81 -17.81 6.43
CA TYR A 174 -0.37 -18.14 5.64
C TYR A 174 -1.42 -18.85 6.50
N ARG A 175 -2.68 -18.41 6.41
CA ARG A 175 -3.83 -18.86 7.23
C ARG A 175 -4.97 -19.46 6.39
N GLY A 176 -4.67 -19.85 5.16
CA GLY A 176 -5.64 -20.42 4.22
C GLY A 176 -6.29 -19.38 3.31
N ASP A 177 -7.08 -19.86 2.37
CA ASP A 177 -7.86 -19.02 1.46
C ASP A 177 -9.28 -18.86 2.01
N ARG A 178 -9.78 -17.62 2.07
CA ARG A 178 -11.13 -17.28 2.58
C ARG A 178 -11.81 -16.24 1.68
N PRO A 179 -13.14 -16.29 1.52
CA PRO A 179 -13.88 -15.20 0.91
C PRO A 179 -13.86 -13.98 1.84
N LEU A 180 -13.40 -12.83 1.36
CA LEU A 180 -13.26 -11.63 2.19
C LEU A 180 -14.34 -10.59 1.87
N ARG A 181 -15.06 -10.12 2.91
CA ARG A 181 -16.14 -9.13 2.76
C ARG A 181 -15.66 -7.82 2.15
N VAL A 182 -14.47 -7.35 2.54
CA VAL A 182 -13.83 -6.15 1.98
C VAL A 182 -13.57 -6.23 0.47
N PHE A 183 -13.54 -7.44 -0.10
CA PHE A 183 -13.40 -7.69 -1.54
C PHE A 183 -14.66 -8.30 -2.16
N GLY A 184 -15.84 -8.02 -1.59
CA GLY A 184 -17.12 -8.50 -2.13
C GLY A 184 -17.31 -10.02 -2.06
N GLY A 185 -16.61 -10.70 -1.17
CA GLY A 185 -16.66 -12.16 -1.02
C GLY A 185 -15.70 -12.93 -1.94
N GLU A 186 -14.80 -12.24 -2.64
CA GLU A 186 -13.79 -12.89 -3.47
C GLU A 186 -12.80 -13.72 -2.64
N LEU A 187 -12.44 -14.89 -3.16
CA LEU A 187 -11.51 -15.81 -2.51
C LEU A 187 -10.11 -15.19 -2.49
N SER A 188 -9.57 -14.98 -1.28
CA SER A 188 -8.28 -14.34 -1.05
C SER A 188 -7.42 -15.21 -0.15
N ALA A 189 -6.12 -15.27 -0.46
CA ALA A 189 -5.13 -15.84 0.43
C ALA A 189 -4.96 -14.91 1.64
N VAL A 190 -5.17 -15.46 2.83
CA VAL A 190 -5.08 -14.74 4.09
C VAL A 190 -3.70 -14.98 4.71
N TRP A 191 -2.99 -13.89 4.97
CA TRP A 191 -1.72 -13.90 5.69
C TRP A 191 -1.83 -13.03 6.94
N THR A 192 -1.14 -13.41 8.01
CA THR A 192 -1.14 -12.68 9.28
C THR A 192 0.27 -12.41 9.75
N ARG A 193 0.49 -11.28 10.42
CA ARG A 193 1.69 -11.11 11.24
C ARG A 193 1.76 -12.24 12.28
N LYS A 194 2.97 -12.71 12.56
CA LYS A 194 3.19 -13.75 13.58
C LYS A 194 2.62 -13.32 14.93
N GLY A 195 1.91 -14.24 15.59
CA GLY A 195 1.35 -14.03 16.93
C GLY A 195 -0.12 -13.60 16.97
N MET A 196 -0.76 -13.39 15.82
CA MET A 196 -2.22 -13.25 15.76
C MET A 196 -2.92 -14.58 16.10
N ALA A 197 -4.15 -14.51 16.62
CA ALA A 197 -4.97 -15.68 16.99
C ALA A 197 -5.15 -16.66 15.82
N GLU A 198 -5.30 -17.96 16.10
CA GLU A 198 -5.35 -18.99 15.04
C GLU A 198 -6.66 -19.00 14.26
N ASP A 199 -7.80 -18.80 14.92
CA ASP A 199 -9.14 -18.85 14.32
C ASP A 199 -9.49 -17.59 13.51
N LEU A 200 -8.92 -16.45 13.92
CA LEU A 200 -9.14 -15.09 13.42
C LEU A 200 -10.55 -14.52 13.71
N GLU A 201 -11.36 -15.21 14.53
CA GLU A 201 -12.72 -14.78 14.89
C GLU A 201 -12.71 -13.42 15.60
N GLY A 202 -11.66 -13.17 16.40
CA GLY A 202 -11.44 -11.90 17.11
C GLY A 202 -11.06 -10.71 16.23
N TYR A 203 -10.96 -10.88 14.91
CA TYR A 203 -10.62 -9.81 13.96
C TYR A 203 -11.73 -9.48 12.95
N ALA A 204 -12.94 -10.00 13.21
CA ALA A 204 -14.07 -9.98 12.31
C ALA A 204 -13.82 -10.71 10.97
N LEU A 205 -12.90 -11.68 10.92
CA LEU A 205 -12.57 -12.44 9.71
C LEU A 205 -13.23 -13.82 9.70
#